data_AF-A0A2B7WED9-F1
#
_entry.id   AF-A0A2B7WED9-F1
#
_cell.length_a   1.000
_cell.length_b   1.000
_cell.length_c   1.000
_cell.angle_alpha   90.00
_cell.angle_beta   90.00
_cell.angle_gamma   90.00
#
_symmetry.space_group_name_H-M   'P 1'
#
loop_
_entity.id
_entity.type
_entity.pdbx_description
1 polymer ?
#
loop_
_entity_poly.entity_id
_entity_poly.type
_entity_poly.pdbx_seq_one_letter_code
_entity_poly.pdbx_strand_id
1 'polypeptide(L)'
;MLPRYVFQLQCVVDSLSVSRGWSVSPFKGHILTAPARGFRPRRDVDLFLNRENEKMGHGFCQSVDLLAQLFQHDSMIHGDPNRHMQSIIVMETVRDDFVNFLGESKYMYGLQTIPPSRFSSTNSNDLWEYSPFLCGVGLMEGLEIANNLGMMIWENIPEPMCVLHLHNMLVQGGHITQPVGLFGTLEDLFSTSVFPNGKPPTSDFIKGFSDRLDFMKSPRAASRSLRQQQASRNNAGDIHSLMHPGLNTYFKTKSLVGLCREANWVPDGISDSELYLRSTLAMMRVSQTKQKTDRATGKKVLEETALVKRARADGMDDAGIMRMASMLQQVRNANNNPEIPDSVYAAMPAGFSRQRTEDIQRSPSLRLDLTNEISGQMHPIMGLNYIWATIRMLGVFMQIEDRLKAIRHPLWVTAYEGPGSSGGGGGDSKQKRASLAALVLSTQDKTCMRVMAEEMQNPRVGSLRMSERRRMRRIERSSSSAGGGACTVM
;
A
#
# COMPACT_ATOMS: atom_id res chain seq x y z
N MET A 1 30.23 -20.34 10.13
CA MET A 1 29.02 -19.86 9.43
C MET A 1 28.06 -19.33 10.49
N LEU A 2 27.55 -18.09 10.39
CA LEU A 2 26.64 -17.54 11.40
C LEU A 2 25.26 -18.22 11.33
N PRO A 3 24.56 -18.47 12.45
CA PRO A 3 23.23 -19.09 12.46
C PRO A 3 22.22 -18.45 11.50
N ARG A 4 22.28 -17.13 11.34
CA ARG A 4 21.42 -16.37 10.39
C ARG A 4 21.58 -16.83 8.93
N TYR A 5 22.77 -17.19 8.51
CA TYR A 5 23.01 -17.65 7.13
C TYR A 5 22.50 -19.07 6.93
N VAL A 6 22.64 -19.93 7.94
CA VAL A 6 22.07 -21.29 7.91
C VAL A 6 20.55 -21.20 7.81
N PHE A 7 19.92 -20.35 8.61
CA PHE A 7 18.49 -20.12 8.57
C PHE A 7 18.02 -19.59 7.21
N GLN A 8 18.70 -18.58 6.65
CA GLN A 8 18.38 -18.07 5.31
C GLN A 8 18.49 -19.15 4.24
N LEU A 9 19.55 -19.96 4.27
CA LEU A 9 19.71 -21.08 3.34
C LEU A 9 18.60 -22.12 3.51
N GLN A 10 18.19 -22.43 4.74
CA GLN A 10 17.05 -23.30 4.99
C GLN A 10 15.77 -22.75 4.36
N CYS A 11 15.47 -21.46 4.54
CA CYS A 11 14.31 -20.82 3.91
C CYS A 11 14.36 -20.89 2.38
N VAL A 12 15.54 -20.70 1.78
CA VAL A 12 15.74 -20.86 0.33
C VAL A 12 15.43 -22.28 -0.11
N VAL A 13 16.00 -23.28 0.55
CA VAL A 13 15.80 -24.71 0.22
C VAL A 13 14.35 -25.14 0.43
N ASP A 14 13.71 -24.71 1.52
CA ASP A 14 12.31 -25.03 1.83
C ASP A 14 11.38 -24.42 0.78
N SER A 15 11.56 -23.15 0.43
CA SER A 15 10.73 -22.49 -0.58
C SER A 15 10.89 -23.13 -1.97
N LEU A 16 12.11 -23.52 -2.33
CA LEU A 16 12.38 -24.26 -3.56
C LEU A 16 11.68 -25.62 -3.53
N SER A 17 11.79 -26.36 -2.43
CA SER A 17 11.13 -27.67 -2.26
C SER A 17 9.61 -27.55 -2.41
N VAL A 18 9.01 -26.53 -1.79
CA VAL A 18 7.57 -26.22 -1.90
C VAL A 18 7.19 -25.92 -3.35
N SER A 19 7.99 -25.13 -4.08
CA SER A 19 7.71 -24.84 -5.50
C SER A 19 7.77 -26.10 -6.39
N ARG A 20 8.51 -27.12 -5.95
CA ARG A 20 8.61 -28.44 -6.60
C ARG A 20 7.58 -29.43 -6.08
N GLY A 21 6.59 -28.97 -5.32
CA GLY A 21 5.46 -29.76 -4.88
C GLY A 21 5.71 -30.52 -3.58
N TRP A 22 6.84 -30.31 -2.91
CA TRP A 22 7.13 -30.93 -1.62
C TRP A 22 7.04 -29.92 -0.48
N SER A 23 6.09 -30.12 0.44
CA SER A 23 5.94 -29.29 1.62
C SER A 23 5.85 -30.14 2.88
N VAL A 24 6.14 -29.54 4.04
CA VAL A 24 5.97 -30.20 5.33
C VAL A 24 4.84 -29.53 6.09
N SER A 25 3.82 -30.31 6.42
CA SER A 25 2.74 -29.91 7.31
C SER A 25 3.02 -30.41 8.72
N PRO A 26 2.87 -29.56 9.75
CA PRO A 26 2.96 -30.00 11.15
C PRO A 26 1.99 -31.13 11.52
N PHE A 27 0.91 -31.29 10.75
CA PHE A 27 -0.15 -32.26 11.03
C PHE A 27 -0.15 -33.46 10.09
N LYS A 28 0.24 -33.26 8.83
CA LYS A 28 0.22 -34.31 7.79
C LYS A 28 1.61 -34.85 7.46
N GLY A 29 2.66 -34.33 8.09
CA GLY A 29 4.04 -34.65 7.73
C GLY A 29 4.37 -34.17 6.31
N HIS A 30 5.09 -34.98 5.54
CA HIS A 30 5.42 -34.64 4.16
C HIS A 30 4.19 -34.70 3.24
N ILE A 31 3.93 -33.59 2.55
CA ILE A 31 2.90 -33.48 1.52
C ILE A 31 3.59 -33.36 0.17
N LEU A 32 3.29 -34.29 -0.73
CA LEU A 32 3.75 -34.30 -2.11
C LEU A 32 2.59 -33.97 -3.04
N THR A 33 2.81 -33.00 -3.92
CA THR A 33 1.87 -32.51 -4.93
C THR A 33 2.59 -32.34 -6.25
N ALA A 34 1.84 -32.25 -7.36
CA ALA A 34 2.47 -31.94 -8.64
C ALA A 34 3.10 -30.53 -8.58
N PRO A 35 4.34 -30.35 -9.07
CA PRO A 35 4.96 -29.03 -9.17
C PRO A 35 4.05 -28.05 -9.91
N ALA A 36 4.07 -26.78 -9.50
CA ALA A 36 3.31 -25.74 -10.19
C ALA A 36 3.84 -25.57 -11.63
N ARG A 37 2.99 -25.85 -12.62
CA ARG A 37 3.36 -25.78 -14.05
C ARG A 37 3.73 -24.34 -14.42
N GLY A 38 4.90 -24.17 -15.02
CA GLY A 38 5.38 -22.86 -15.49
C GLY A 38 5.67 -21.85 -14.37
N PHE A 39 5.83 -22.32 -13.13
CA PHE A 39 6.20 -21.44 -12.03
C PHE A 39 7.61 -20.90 -12.22
N ARG A 40 7.74 -19.58 -12.16
CA ARG A 40 9.01 -18.86 -12.21
C ARG A 40 9.11 -17.96 -10.97
N PRO A 41 10.09 -18.16 -10.07
CA PRO A 41 10.23 -17.37 -8.85
C PRO A 41 10.20 -15.86 -9.09
N ARG A 42 10.92 -15.40 -10.11
CA ARG A 42 11.06 -13.97 -10.45
C ARG A 42 9.83 -13.35 -11.12
N ARG A 43 8.79 -14.13 -11.44
CA ARG A 43 7.62 -13.66 -12.21
C ARG A 43 7.00 -12.40 -11.62
N ASP A 44 6.74 -12.39 -10.33
CA ASP A 44 5.99 -11.29 -9.70
C ASP A 44 6.88 -10.04 -9.51
N VAL A 45 8.20 -10.23 -9.35
CA VAL A 45 9.19 -9.14 -9.39
C VAL A 45 9.21 -8.47 -10.76
N ASP A 46 9.24 -9.25 -11.84
CA ASP A 46 9.26 -8.69 -13.20
C ASP A 46 7.94 -8.02 -13.57
N LEU A 47 6.81 -8.51 -13.06
CA LEU A 47 5.52 -7.85 -13.21
C LEU A 47 5.47 -6.50 -12.49
N PHE A 48 5.97 -6.46 -11.25
CA PHE A 48 6.04 -5.25 -10.45
C PHE A 48 6.92 -4.18 -11.11
N LEU A 49 8.09 -4.56 -11.63
CA LEU A 49 9.02 -3.62 -12.24
C LEU A 49 8.65 -3.25 -13.66
N ASN A 50 8.26 -4.23 -14.47
CA ASN A 50 8.05 -4.10 -15.91
C ASN A 50 9.26 -3.43 -16.60
N ARG A 51 10.47 -3.91 -16.29
CA ARG A 51 11.77 -3.31 -16.69
C ARG A 51 11.84 -2.94 -18.18
N GLU A 52 11.38 -3.85 -19.03
CA GLU A 52 11.45 -3.72 -20.49
C GLU A 52 10.29 -2.90 -21.09
N ASN A 53 9.39 -2.37 -20.26
CA ASN A 53 8.21 -1.61 -20.67
C ASN A 53 7.31 -2.36 -21.67
N GLU A 54 7.31 -3.70 -21.64
CA GLU A 54 6.52 -4.53 -22.56
C GLU A 54 5.02 -4.20 -22.55
N LYS A 55 4.52 -3.74 -21.39
CA LYS A 55 3.13 -3.35 -21.21
C LYS A 55 3.06 -1.87 -20.87
N MET A 56 2.57 -1.07 -21.81
CA MET A 56 2.33 0.35 -21.57
C MET A 56 1.31 0.53 -20.44
N GLY A 57 1.61 1.46 -19.53
CA GLY A 57 0.76 1.80 -18.41
C GLY A 57 0.91 0.87 -17.20
N HIS A 58 2.03 0.17 -17.08
CA HIS A 58 2.24 -0.83 -16.06
C HIS A 58 3.63 -0.80 -15.46
N GLY A 59 3.73 -1.30 -14.23
CA GLY A 59 4.98 -1.44 -13.49
C GLY A 59 5.49 -0.14 -12.88
N PHE A 60 6.44 -0.31 -11.98
CA PHE A 60 7.05 0.75 -11.21
C PHE A 60 7.97 1.63 -12.06
N CYS A 61 8.85 1.05 -12.88
CA CYS A 61 9.87 1.80 -13.62
C CYS A 61 9.24 2.81 -14.57
N GLN A 62 8.25 2.38 -15.37
CA GLN A 62 7.53 3.28 -16.27
C GLN A 62 6.79 4.39 -15.54
N SER A 63 6.22 4.10 -14.36
CA SER A 63 5.51 5.10 -13.57
C SER A 63 6.44 6.20 -13.07
N VAL A 64 7.66 5.84 -12.66
CA VAL A 64 8.68 6.81 -12.25
C VAL A 64 9.09 7.68 -13.44
N ASP A 65 9.38 7.07 -14.59
CA ASP A 65 9.80 7.79 -15.81
C ASP A 65 8.73 8.80 -16.25
N LEU A 66 7.45 8.39 -16.24
CA LEU A 66 6.35 9.26 -16.65
C LEU A 66 6.07 10.36 -15.62
N LEU A 67 6.13 10.06 -14.31
CA LEU A 67 5.92 11.07 -13.29
C LEU A 67 7.04 12.11 -13.29
N ALA A 68 8.30 11.68 -13.49
CA ALA A 68 9.43 12.60 -13.62
C ALA A 68 9.23 13.57 -14.80
N GLN A 69 8.79 13.08 -15.96
CA GLN A 69 8.46 13.93 -17.12
C GLN A 69 7.32 14.90 -16.82
N LEU A 70 6.26 14.46 -16.14
CA LEU A 70 5.16 15.33 -15.73
C LEU A 70 5.63 16.41 -14.75
N PHE A 71 6.49 16.07 -13.80
CA PHE A 71 7.08 17.04 -12.88
C PHE A 71 8.00 18.04 -13.60
N GLN A 72 8.81 17.61 -14.55
CA GLN A 72 9.62 18.52 -15.36
C GLN A 72 8.74 19.50 -16.15
N HIS A 73 7.68 18.99 -16.78
CA HIS A 73 6.70 19.81 -17.50
C HIS A 73 5.98 20.80 -16.58
N ASP A 74 5.57 20.36 -15.39
CA ASP A 74 4.96 21.21 -14.38
C ASP A 74 5.90 22.32 -13.89
N SER A 75 7.17 21.99 -13.64
CA SER A 75 8.22 22.95 -13.29
C SER A 75 8.38 24.03 -14.37
N MET A 76 8.35 23.65 -15.65
CA MET A 76 8.42 24.60 -16.77
C MET A 76 7.22 25.54 -16.84
N ILE A 77 5.99 25.01 -16.72
CA ILE A 77 4.76 25.82 -16.75
C ILE A 77 4.75 26.86 -15.62
N HIS A 78 5.29 26.48 -14.47
CA HIS A 78 5.30 27.34 -13.28
C HIS A 78 6.55 28.19 -13.13
N GLY A 79 7.53 28.07 -14.03
CA GLY A 79 8.76 28.87 -14.03
C GLY A 79 9.69 28.60 -12.84
N ASP A 80 9.57 27.44 -12.19
CA ASP A 80 10.42 27.03 -11.07
C ASP A 80 11.08 25.68 -11.40
N PRO A 81 12.31 25.67 -11.94
CA PRO A 81 13.02 24.44 -12.31
C PRO A 81 13.25 23.49 -11.12
N ASN A 82 13.27 24.04 -9.90
CA ASN A 82 13.60 23.29 -8.70
C ASN A 82 12.37 22.76 -7.97
N ARG A 83 11.16 23.08 -8.44
CA ARG A 83 9.89 22.77 -7.76
C ARG A 83 9.77 21.31 -7.31
N HIS A 84 10.14 20.38 -8.18
CA HIS A 84 10.02 18.93 -7.96
C HIS A 84 11.37 18.19 -7.98
N MET A 85 12.49 18.90 -8.04
CA MET A 85 13.82 18.32 -8.28
C MET A 85 14.19 17.23 -7.28
N GLN A 86 13.93 17.46 -5.98
CA GLN A 86 14.22 16.47 -4.94
C GLN A 86 13.39 15.18 -5.10
N SER A 87 12.10 15.31 -5.43
CA SER A 87 11.24 14.16 -5.69
C SER A 87 11.73 13.36 -6.89
N ILE A 88 12.15 14.04 -7.96
CA ILE A 88 12.71 13.39 -9.17
C ILE A 88 13.97 12.59 -8.80
N ILE A 89 14.95 13.21 -8.14
CA ILE A 89 16.20 12.55 -7.74
C ILE A 89 15.94 11.30 -6.91
N VAL A 90 15.07 11.38 -5.90
CA VAL A 90 14.80 10.22 -5.04
C VAL A 90 14.08 9.11 -5.81
N MET A 91 13.10 9.45 -6.65
CA MET A 91 12.40 8.46 -7.47
C MET A 91 13.33 7.75 -8.44
N GLU A 92 14.20 8.49 -9.14
CA GLU A 92 15.18 7.94 -10.08
C GLU A 92 16.19 7.04 -9.35
N THR A 93 16.68 7.47 -8.17
CA THR A 93 17.59 6.66 -7.34
C THR A 93 16.94 5.33 -6.94
N VAL A 94 15.70 5.35 -6.43
CA VAL A 94 14.97 4.13 -6.04
C VAL A 94 14.72 3.24 -7.24
N ARG A 95 14.34 3.81 -8.39
CA ARG A 95 14.15 3.08 -9.64
C ARG A 95 15.43 2.38 -10.08
N ASP A 96 16.55 3.08 -10.05
CA ASP A 96 17.84 2.51 -10.46
C ASP A 96 18.29 1.42 -9.50
N ASP A 97 18.07 1.58 -8.19
CA ASP A 97 18.31 0.50 -7.23
C ASP A 97 17.42 -0.73 -7.51
N PHE A 98 16.15 -0.53 -7.81
CA PHE A 98 15.26 -1.64 -8.16
C PHE A 98 15.67 -2.35 -9.45
N VAL A 99 16.01 -1.59 -10.49
CA VAL A 99 16.48 -2.15 -11.75
C VAL A 99 17.71 -3.01 -11.49
N ASN A 100 18.71 -2.47 -10.78
CA ASN A 100 20.01 -3.11 -10.63
C ASN A 100 20.06 -4.25 -9.58
N PHE A 101 19.15 -4.29 -8.61
CA PHE A 101 19.26 -5.20 -7.46
C PHE A 101 18.01 -6.06 -7.18
N LEU A 102 16.80 -5.64 -7.56
CA LEU A 102 15.59 -6.36 -7.19
C LEU A 102 15.25 -7.46 -8.20
N GLY A 103 15.70 -8.69 -7.98
CA GLY A 103 15.51 -9.79 -8.92
C GLY A 103 16.64 -9.98 -9.92
N GLU A 104 17.71 -9.20 -9.81
CA GLU A 104 18.89 -9.30 -10.65
C GLU A 104 20.17 -9.41 -9.81
N SER A 105 21.08 -10.28 -10.24
CA SER A 105 22.41 -10.46 -9.67
C SER A 105 23.42 -9.61 -10.43
N LYS A 106 24.39 -9.02 -9.73
CA LYS A 106 25.53 -8.34 -10.38
C LYS A 106 26.33 -9.27 -11.30
N TYR A 107 26.26 -10.59 -11.08
CA TYR A 107 26.87 -11.57 -11.97
C TYR A 107 26.26 -11.58 -13.38
N MET A 108 25.01 -11.13 -13.56
CA MET A 108 24.40 -10.99 -14.88
C MET A 108 25.13 -10.00 -15.79
N TYR A 109 25.68 -8.93 -15.19
CA TYR A 109 26.35 -7.86 -15.93
C TYR A 109 27.87 -8.03 -15.98
N GLY A 110 28.35 -9.25 -15.74
CA GLY A 110 29.76 -9.58 -15.90
C GLY A 110 30.64 -9.00 -14.80
N LEU A 111 30.21 -9.02 -13.54
CA LEU A 111 31.08 -8.68 -12.41
C LEU A 111 32.28 -9.65 -12.36
N GLN A 112 33.41 -9.26 -12.95
CA GLN A 112 34.62 -10.09 -13.07
C GLN A 112 35.54 -9.98 -11.85
N THR A 113 35.28 -9.06 -10.92
CA THR A 113 36.15 -8.77 -9.76
C THR A 113 36.00 -9.78 -8.63
N ILE A 114 35.04 -10.71 -8.72
CA ILE A 114 34.83 -11.80 -7.76
C ILE A 114 34.68 -13.13 -8.52
N PRO A 115 34.94 -14.29 -7.88
CA PRO A 115 34.83 -15.59 -8.55
C PRO A 115 33.46 -15.77 -9.22
N PRO A 116 33.40 -16.34 -10.43
CA PRO A 116 32.15 -16.49 -11.18
C PRO A 116 31.19 -17.38 -10.41
N SER A 117 29.90 -17.10 -10.56
CA SER A 117 28.86 -17.94 -9.99
C SER A 117 28.98 -19.39 -10.46
N ARG A 118 28.67 -20.35 -9.57
CA ARG A 118 28.52 -21.76 -9.93
C ARG A 118 27.36 -22.01 -10.90
N PHE A 119 26.43 -21.06 -11.03
CA PHE A 119 25.32 -21.10 -11.98
C PHE A 119 25.66 -20.45 -13.33
N SER A 120 26.86 -19.85 -13.48
CA SER A 120 27.25 -19.08 -14.68
C SER A 120 27.13 -19.85 -16.01
N SER A 121 27.24 -21.18 -15.99
CA SER A 121 27.08 -22.03 -17.18
C SER A 121 25.63 -22.25 -17.61
N THR A 122 24.65 -21.95 -16.77
CA THR A 122 23.21 -22.16 -17.04
C THR A 122 22.40 -20.87 -16.94
N ASN A 123 22.58 -20.11 -15.86
CA ASN A 123 21.99 -18.79 -15.69
C ASN A 123 22.82 -17.95 -14.71
N SER A 124 23.33 -16.81 -15.18
CA SER A 124 24.16 -15.89 -14.39
C SER A 124 23.37 -15.03 -13.39
N ASN A 125 22.04 -15.16 -13.34
CA ASN A 125 21.17 -14.47 -12.38
C ASN A 125 21.01 -15.23 -11.04
N ASP A 126 21.76 -16.33 -10.87
CA ASP A 126 21.92 -17.03 -9.59
C ASP A 126 20.60 -17.42 -8.91
N LEU A 127 20.55 -17.26 -7.58
CA LEU A 127 19.42 -17.65 -6.75
C LEU A 127 18.13 -16.87 -7.06
N TRP A 128 18.19 -15.72 -7.75
CA TRP A 128 16.97 -15.00 -8.14
C TRP A 128 16.11 -15.78 -9.14
N GLU A 129 16.69 -16.68 -9.93
CA GLU A 129 15.93 -17.51 -10.87
C GLU A 129 15.32 -18.74 -10.21
N TYR A 130 15.85 -19.14 -9.06
CA TYR A 130 15.54 -20.43 -8.45
C TYR A 130 14.86 -20.32 -7.08
N SER A 131 14.97 -19.20 -6.38
CA SER A 131 14.53 -19.07 -4.99
C SER A 131 13.25 -18.25 -4.85
N PRO A 132 12.08 -18.90 -4.65
CA PRO A 132 10.83 -18.19 -4.34
C PRO A 132 10.95 -17.32 -3.09
N PHE A 133 11.71 -17.78 -2.09
CA PHE A 133 11.94 -17.02 -0.86
C PHE A 133 12.62 -15.68 -1.13
N LEU A 134 13.73 -15.67 -1.88
CA LEU A 134 14.45 -14.42 -2.17
C LEU A 134 13.58 -13.48 -3.02
N CYS A 135 12.91 -13.99 -4.05
CA CYS A 135 11.97 -13.20 -4.85
C CYS A 135 10.84 -12.62 -4.01
N GLY A 136 10.25 -13.41 -3.11
CA GLY A 136 9.16 -12.98 -2.25
C GLY A 136 9.59 -11.92 -1.23
N VAL A 137 10.71 -12.11 -0.55
CA VAL A 137 11.25 -11.13 0.41
C VAL A 137 11.66 -9.85 -0.31
N GLY A 138 12.37 -9.95 -1.43
CA GLY A 138 12.77 -8.80 -2.22
C GLY A 138 11.56 -8.01 -2.74
N LEU A 139 10.54 -8.69 -3.26
CA LEU A 139 9.31 -8.03 -3.73
C LEU A 139 8.56 -7.35 -2.58
N MET A 140 8.42 -8.02 -1.43
CA MET A 140 7.77 -7.43 -0.25
C MET A 140 8.47 -6.13 0.18
N GLU A 141 9.80 -6.14 0.24
CA GLU A 141 10.58 -4.94 0.57
C GLU A 141 10.47 -3.86 -0.52
N GLY A 142 10.50 -4.24 -1.79
CA GLY A 142 10.30 -3.33 -2.91
C GLY A 142 8.93 -2.65 -2.90
N LEU A 143 7.87 -3.39 -2.56
CA LEU A 143 6.52 -2.85 -2.39
C LEU A 143 6.43 -1.86 -1.21
N GLU A 144 7.12 -2.15 -0.11
CA GLU A 144 7.16 -1.26 1.07
C GLU A 144 7.85 0.06 0.71
N ILE A 145 9.01 -0.02 0.06
CA ILE A 145 9.77 1.14 -0.42
C ILE A 145 8.95 1.97 -1.41
N ALA A 146 8.29 1.32 -2.38
CA ALA A 146 7.45 2.00 -3.37
C ALA A 146 6.23 2.69 -2.72
N ASN A 147 5.60 2.05 -1.74
CA ASN A 147 4.52 2.66 -0.95
C ASN A 147 5.02 3.91 -0.22
N ASN A 148 6.12 3.79 0.51
CA ASN A 148 6.69 4.89 1.31
C ASN A 148 7.13 6.06 0.43
N LEU A 149 7.74 5.77 -0.73
CA LEU A 149 8.06 6.76 -1.76
C LEU A 149 6.81 7.51 -2.24
N GLY A 150 5.73 6.78 -2.54
CA GLY A 150 4.44 7.37 -2.92
C GLY A 150 3.88 8.32 -1.87
N MET A 151 3.87 7.90 -0.60
CA MET A 151 3.40 8.73 0.52
C MET A 151 4.27 9.97 0.71
N MET A 152 5.60 9.83 0.58
CA MET A 152 6.52 10.97 0.63
C MET A 152 6.22 11.99 -0.48
N ILE A 153 5.95 11.52 -1.70
CA ILE A 153 5.57 12.39 -2.82
C ILE A 153 4.26 13.12 -2.53
N TRP A 154 3.24 12.41 -2.07
CA TRP A 154 1.94 13.00 -1.74
C TRP A 154 2.00 14.04 -0.63
N GLU A 155 2.95 13.90 0.29
CA GLU A 155 3.23 14.90 1.31
C GLU A 155 3.92 16.16 0.75
N ASN A 156 4.60 16.05 -0.40
CA ASN A 156 5.37 17.14 -1.01
C ASN A 156 4.58 17.96 -2.04
N ILE A 157 3.44 17.46 -2.51
CA ILE A 157 2.67 18.09 -3.57
C ILE A 157 1.20 18.24 -3.14
N PRO A 158 0.54 19.38 -3.41
CA PRO A 158 -0.84 19.61 -2.95
C PRO A 158 -1.90 18.81 -3.73
N GLU A 159 -1.58 18.31 -4.92
CA GLU A 159 -2.57 17.80 -5.88
C GLU A 159 -3.35 16.58 -5.38
N PRO A 160 -2.75 15.55 -4.74
CA PRO A 160 -3.51 14.45 -4.16
C PRO A 160 -4.57 14.93 -3.16
N MET A 161 -4.22 15.84 -2.25
CA MET A 161 -5.18 16.42 -1.32
C MET A 161 -6.28 17.21 -2.05
N CYS A 162 -5.92 18.04 -3.03
CA CYS A 162 -6.89 18.81 -3.80
C CYS A 162 -7.88 17.91 -4.54
N VAL A 163 -7.39 16.88 -5.24
CA VAL A 163 -8.23 15.98 -6.03
C VAL A 163 -9.18 15.19 -5.16
N LEU A 164 -8.73 14.66 -4.01
CA LEU A 164 -9.58 13.89 -3.10
C LEU A 164 -10.65 14.79 -2.44
N HIS A 165 -10.32 16.01 -2.03
CA HIS A 165 -11.33 16.92 -1.48
C HIS A 165 -12.36 17.37 -2.53
N LEU A 166 -11.91 17.67 -3.76
CA LEU A 166 -12.81 18.01 -4.87
C LEU A 166 -13.70 16.82 -5.24
N HIS A 167 -13.14 15.61 -5.33
CA HIS A 167 -13.92 14.40 -5.61
C HIS A 167 -15.01 14.18 -4.56
N ASN A 168 -14.68 14.22 -3.26
CA ASN A 168 -15.68 14.13 -2.20
C ASN A 168 -16.78 15.19 -2.34
N MET A 169 -16.43 16.46 -2.58
CA MET A 169 -17.43 17.52 -2.79
C MET A 169 -18.36 17.22 -3.97
N LEU A 170 -17.82 16.75 -5.10
CA LEU A 170 -18.60 16.46 -6.29
C LEU A 170 -19.52 15.25 -6.09
N VAL A 171 -19.11 14.25 -5.31
CA VAL A 171 -19.96 13.11 -4.92
C VAL A 171 -21.07 13.57 -3.98
N GLN A 172 -20.74 14.26 -2.90
CA GLN A 172 -21.72 14.74 -1.90
C GLN A 172 -22.69 15.77 -2.50
N GLY A 173 -22.22 16.59 -3.44
CA GLY A 173 -23.04 17.55 -4.19
C GLY A 173 -23.87 16.93 -5.32
N GLY A 174 -23.79 15.61 -5.55
CA GLY A 174 -24.58 14.90 -6.56
C GLY A 174 -24.14 15.13 -8.02
N HIS A 175 -22.98 15.76 -8.23
CA HIS A 175 -22.39 15.95 -9.57
C HIS A 175 -21.73 14.68 -10.12
N ILE A 176 -21.28 13.80 -9.21
CA ILE A 176 -20.79 12.46 -9.52
C ILE A 176 -21.74 11.46 -8.86
N THR A 177 -22.51 10.71 -9.66
CA THR A 177 -23.51 9.76 -9.14
C THR A 177 -22.88 8.53 -8.51
N GLN A 178 -21.74 8.08 -9.06
CA GLN A 178 -20.98 6.95 -8.52
C GLN A 178 -19.54 7.37 -8.29
N PRO A 179 -18.99 7.20 -7.07
CA PRO A 179 -17.61 7.56 -6.78
C PRO A 179 -16.64 6.96 -7.80
N VAL A 180 -15.70 7.77 -8.27
CA VAL A 180 -14.65 7.31 -9.17
C VAL A 180 -13.80 6.31 -8.39
N GLY A 181 -13.77 5.06 -8.84
CA GLY A 181 -13.27 3.95 -8.03
C GLY A 181 -11.85 4.14 -7.46
N LEU A 182 -10.95 4.81 -8.19
CA LEU A 182 -9.62 5.15 -7.68
C LEU A 182 -9.70 6.14 -6.50
N PHE A 183 -10.35 7.28 -6.70
CA PHE A 183 -10.41 8.35 -5.70
C PHE A 183 -11.20 7.91 -4.46
N GLY A 184 -12.36 7.26 -4.64
CA GLY A 184 -13.12 6.69 -3.53
C GLY A 184 -12.32 5.65 -2.73
N THR A 185 -11.55 4.77 -3.39
CA THR A 185 -10.69 3.82 -2.68
C THR A 185 -9.61 4.54 -1.86
N LEU A 186 -9.05 5.62 -2.38
CA LEU A 186 -8.00 6.39 -1.68
C LEU A 186 -8.56 7.22 -0.52
N GLU A 187 -9.77 7.78 -0.68
CA GLU A 187 -10.52 8.44 0.39
C GLU A 187 -10.79 7.46 1.55
N ASP A 188 -11.17 6.22 1.25
CA ASP A 188 -11.40 5.19 2.27
C ASP A 188 -10.09 4.78 2.96
N LEU A 189 -9.05 4.47 2.18
CA LEU A 189 -7.76 4.00 2.70
C LEU A 189 -7.04 5.05 3.55
N PHE A 190 -7.14 6.31 3.17
CA PHE A 190 -6.44 7.43 3.82
C PHE A 190 -7.40 8.43 4.47
N SER A 191 -8.59 7.98 4.86
CA SER A 191 -9.65 8.82 5.43
C SER A 191 -9.12 9.74 6.54
N THR A 192 -8.35 9.22 7.49
CA THR A 192 -7.76 9.99 8.61
C THR A 192 -6.63 10.93 8.20
N SER A 193 -6.02 10.71 7.03
CA SER A 193 -4.97 11.57 6.47
C SER A 193 -5.59 12.71 5.68
N VAL A 194 -6.59 12.39 4.86
CA VAL A 194 -7.28 13.31 3.95
C VAL A 194 -8.28 14.17 4.72
N PHE A 195 -9.17 13.57 5.50
CA PHE A 195 -10.26 14.30 6.16
C PHE A 195 -10.03 14.48 7.66
N PRO A 196 -10.40 15.62 8.25
CA PRO A 196 -10.37 15.81 9.70
C PRO A 196 -11.14 14.68 10.41
N ASN A 197 -10.50 14.05 11.40
CA ASN A 197 -11.07 12.92 12.17
C ASN A 197 -11.50 11.71 11.32
N GLY A 198 -11.02 11.57 10.09
CA GLY A 198 -11.39 10.45 9.22
C GLY A 198 -12.78 10.53 8.61
N LYS A 199 -13.47 11.67 8.74
CA LYS A 199 -14.85 11.82 8.28
C LYS A 199 -14.92 12.76 7.07
N PRO A 200 -15.30 12.27 5.88
CA PRO A 200 -15.49 13.13 4.72
C PRO A 200 -16.57 14.19 5.02
N PRO A 201 -16.30 15.48 4.74
CA PRO A 201 -17.31 16.52 4.95
C PRO A 201 -18.48 16.32 3.98
N THR A 202 -19.70 16.45 4.48
CA THR A 202 -20.94 16.45 3.67
C THR A 202 -21.39 17.86 3.30
N SER A 203 -20.83 18.87 3.96
CA SER A 203 -21.08 20.29 3.78
C SER A 203 -19.87 21.08 4.26
N ASP A 204 -19.78 22.38 3.93
CA ASP A 204 -18.65 23.24 4.31
C ASP A 204 -17.29 22.61 3.95
N PHE A 205 -17.17 22.22 2.68
CA PHE A 205 -16.01 21.48 2.17
C PHE A 205 -14.70 22.26 2.33
N ILE A 206 -14.77 23.59 2.25
CA ILE A 206 -13.61 24.46 2.45
C ILE A 206 -13.04 24.35 3.86
N LYS A 207 -13.86 24.27 4.90
CA LYS A 207 -13.36 24.12 6.27
C LYS A 207 -12.56 22.82 6.42
N GLY A 208 -13.10 21.70 5.92
CA GLY A 208 -12.41 20.42 5.96
C GLY A 208 -11.07 20.43 5.18
N PHE A 209 -10.98 21.21 4.11
CA PHE A 209 -9.77 21.40 3.32
C PHE A 209 -8.78 22.35 4.00
N SER A 210 -9.24 23.49 4.53
CA SER A 210 -8.43 24.48 5.25
C SER A 210 -7.84 23.92 6.54
N ASP A 211 -8.58 23.10 7.29
CA ASP A 211 -8.06 22.39 8.47
C ASP A 211 -6.83 21.53 8.14
N ARG A 212 -6.69 21.11 6.88
CA ARG A 212 -5.53 20.39 6.35
C ARG A 212 -4.51 21.29 5.65
N LEU A 213 -4.91 22.41 5.07
CA LEU A 213 -4.05 23.35 4.35
C LEU A 213 -3.34 24.37 5.25
N ASP A 214 -4.01 24.88 6.30
CA ASP A 214 -3.44 25.89 7.21
C ASP A 214 -2.23 25.33 7.99
N PHE A 215 -2.10 24.00 8.08
CA PHE A 215 -0.91 23.34 8.58
C PHE A 215 0.26 23.30 7.56
N MET A 216 0.00 23.36 6.24
CA MET A 216 1.04 23.42 5.21
C MET A 216 1.76 24.77 5.16
N LYS A 217 1.14 25.83 5.68
CA LYS A 217 1.69 27.20 5.77
C LYS A 217 2.43 27.50 7.09
N SER A 218 2.44 26.56 8.04
CA SER A 218 3.03 26.75 9.38
C SER A 218 4.57 26.60 9.38
N PRO A 219 5.31 27.21 10.33
CA PRO A 219 6.75 26.99 10.60
C PRO A 219 7.21 25.52 10.68
N ARG A 220 6.27 24.57 10.71
CA ARG A 220 6.49 23.13 10.57
C ARG A 220 7.11 22.71 9.23
N ALA A 221 6.94 23.43 8.12
CA ALA A 221 7.64 23.10 6.87
C ALA A 221 9.18 23.26 7.01
N ALA A 222 9.64 24.30 7.72
CA ALA A 222 11.04 24.48 8.08
C ALA A 222 11.50 23.40 9.08
N SER A 223 10.67 23.08 10.08
CA SER A 223 10.92 22.00 11.03
C SER A 223 10.98 20.61 10.36
N ARG A 224 10.24 20.41 9.26
CA ARG A 224 10.26 19.20 8.42
C ARG A 224 11.54 19.07 7.63
N SER A 225 11.97 20.13 6.95
CA SER A 225 13.28 20.15 6.27
C SER A 225 14.40 19.82 7.24
N LEU A 226 14.35 20.38 8.46
CA LEU A 226 15.29 20.06 9.55
C LEU A 226 15.22 18.59 9.98
N ARG A 227 14.02 18.03 10.20
CA ARG A 227 13.86 16.60 10.57
C ARG A 227 14.31 15.65 9.48
N GLN A 228 14.02 15.95 8.22
CA GLN A 228 14.42 15.13 7.08
C GLN A 228 15.93 15.24 6.84
N GLN A 229 16.53 16.43 7.00
CA GLN A 229 17.97 16.61 7.02
C GLN A 229 18.63 15.89 8.20
N GLN A 230 18.03 15.91 9.39
CA GLN A 230 18.54 15.18 10.56
C GLN A 230 18.44 13.66 10.38
N ALA A 231 17.32 13.15 9.86
CA ALA A 231 17.15 11.74 9.53
C ALA A 231 18.17 11.30 8.47
N SER A 232 18.37 12.12 7.43
CA SER A 232 19.39 11.88 6.41
C SER A 232 20.81 11.92 6.97
N ARG A 233 21.13 12.82 7.90
CA ARG A 233 22.45 12.89 8.55
C ARG A 233 22.71 11.73 9.51
N ASN A 234 21.68 11.30 10.26
CA ASN A 234 21.84 10.26 11.27
C ASN A 234 21.76 8.84 10.67
N ASN A 235 20.98 8.66 9.60
CA ASN A 235 20.67 7.35 9.01
C ASN A 235 20.98 7.30 7.51
N ALA A 236 22.06 7.97 7.06
CA ALA A 236 22.45 8.10 5.64
C ALA A 236 22.56 6.76 4.86
N GLY A 237 22.62 5.62 5.55
CA GLY A 237 22.71 4.28 4.95
C GLY A 237 21.41 3.46 4.93
N ASP A 238 20.29 3.94 5.48
CA ASP A 238 19.04 3.18 5.52
C ASP A 238 17.91 3.88 4.77
N ILE A 239 17.54 3.30 3.62
CA ILE A 239 16.49 3.80 2.75
C ILE A 239 15.12 3.83 3.44
N HIS A 240 14.86 2.90 4.37
CA HIS A 240 13.61 2.84 5.12
C HIS A 240 13.48 4.00 6.09
N SER A 241 14.58 4.39 6.73
CA SER A 241 14.63 5.57 7.60
C SER A 241 14.36 6.88 6.85
N LEU A 242 14.88 7.02 5.61
CA LEU A 242 14.72 8.24 4.81
C LEU A 242 13.27 8.47 4.37
N MET A 243 12.53 7.40 4.09
CA MET A 243 11.14 7.45 3.62
C MET A 243 10.13 7.02 4.69
N HIS A 244 10.55 7.02 5.95
CA HIS A 244 9.71 6.54 7.05
C HIS A 244 8.41 7.37 7.15
N PRO A 245 7.20 6.76 7.14
CA PRO A 245 5.92 7.49 7.16
C PRO A 245 5.75 8.46 8.33
N GLY A 246 6.43 8.21 9.46
CA GLY A 246 6.46 9.14 10.60
C GLY A 246 7.11 10.50 10.31
N LEU A 247 7.83 10.65 9.20
CA LEU A 247 8.36 11.93 8.72
C LEU A 247 7.31 12.78 7.99
N ASN A 248 6.18 12.17 7.59
CA ASN A 248 5.07 12.85 6.96
C ASN A 248 4.19 13.56 8.01
N THR A 249 3.46 14.59 7.59
CA THR A 249 2.49 15.30 8.42
C THR A 249 1.11 14.65 8.33
N TYR A 250 0.69 14.30 7.11
CA TYR A 250 -0.66 13.79 6.82
C TYR A 250 -0.64 12.29 6.54
N PHE A 251 0.18 11.86 5.58
CA PHE A 251 0.21 10.46 5.14
C PHE A 251 1.14 9.61 6.00
N LYS A 252 0.74 9.40 7.27
CA LYS A 252 1.50 8.68 8.29
C LYS A 252 1.20 7.19 8.39
N THR A 253 0.25 6.71 7.60
CA THR A 253 -0.16 5.30 7.65
C THR A 253 1.03 4.40 7.32
N LYS A 254 1.37 3.53 8.27
CA LYS A 254 2.43 2.52 8.10
C LYS A 254 1.84 1.27 7.49
N SER A 255 2.61 0.59 6.66
CA SER A 255 2.26 -0.76 6.22
C SER A 255 2.45 -1.77 7.36
N LEU A 256 1.78 -2.92 7.30
CA LEU A 256 2.00 -3.99 8.28
C LEU A 256 3.44 -4.50 8.21
N VAL A 257 4.04 -4.53 7.02
CA VAL A 257 5.45 -4.87 6.83
C VAL A 257 6.35 -3.90 7.60
N GLY A 258 6.10 -2.59 7.50
CA GLY A 258 6.82 -1.58 8.26
C GLY A 258 6.63 -1.73 9.77
N LEU A 259 5.40 -1.99 10.22
CA LEU A 259 5.10 -2.27 11.63
C LEU A 259 5.83 -3.53 12.14
N CYS A 260 5.89 -4.59 11.33
CA CYS A 260 6.65 -5.80 11.67
C CYS A 260 8.14 -5.47 11.77
N ARG A 261 8.69 -4.71 10.83
CA ARG A 261 10.10 -4.30 10.84
C ARG A 261 10.45 -3.50 12.09
N GLU A 262 9.64 -2.51 12.45
CA GLU A 262 9.80 -1.72 13.68
C GLU A 262 9.71 -2.57 14.95
N ALA A 263 8.85 -3.59 14.95
CA ALA A 263 8.71 -4.55 16.04
C ALA A 263 9.74 -5.70 15.99
N ASN A 264 10.84 -5.57 15.22
CA ASN A 264 11.86 -6.62 15.02
C ASN A 264 11.26 -7.98 14.59
N TRP A 265 10.23 -7.92 13.76
CA TRP A 265 9.46 -9.06 13.27
C TRP A 265 8.79 -9.89 14.38
N VAL A 266 8.52 -9.28 15.53
CA VAL A 266 7.73 -9.85 16.62
C VAL A 266 6.32 -9.25 16.54
N PRO A 267 5.30 -9.97 16.00
CA PRO A 267 3.98 -9.40 15.78
C PRO A 267 3.31 -8.91 17.06
N ASP A 268 3.61 -9.52 18.21
CA ASP A 268 3.11 -9.10 19.53
C ASP A 268 3.69 -7.75 19.99
N GLY A 269 4.86 -7.37 19.48
CA GLY A 269 5.49 -6.08 19.77
C GLY A 269 4.83 -4.89 19.07
N ILE A 270 3.98 -5.13 18.06
CA ILE A 270 3.26 -4.07 17.35
C ILE A 270 2.21 -3.45 18.29
N SER A 271 2.12 -2.12 18.36
CA SER A 271 1.13 -1.45 19.19
C SER A 271 -0.30 -1.62 18.68
N ASP A 272 -1.24 -1.86 19.59
CA ASP A 272 -2.69 -1.89 19.33
C ASP A 272 -3.22 -0.57 18.70
N SER A 273 -2.56 0.55 18.98
CA SER A 273 -2.93 1.86 18.40
C SER A 273 -2.60 1.96 16.91
N GLU A 274 -1.68 1.14 16.41
CA GLU A 274 -1.18 1.21 15.03
C GLU A 274 -1.82 0.15 14.12
N LEU A 275 -2.38 -0.92 14.70
CA LEU A 275 -3.03 -1.97 13.91
C LEU A 275 -4.28 -1.46 13.19
N TYR A 276 -4.44 -1.87 11.93
CA TYR A 276 -5.70 -1.68 11.23
C TYR A 276 -6.80 -2.49 11.92
N LEU A 277 -7.91 -1.83 12.28
CA LEU A 277 -8.93 -2.41 13.17
C LEU A 277 -9.54 -3.71 12.63
N ARG A 278 -9.64 -3.84 11.30
CA ARG A 278 -10.19 -5.03 10.63
C ARG A 278 -9.12 -6.03 10.21
N SER A 279 -7.88 -5.89 10.69
CA SER A 279 -6.85 -6.92 10.49
C SER A 279 -7.16 -8.16 11.34
N THR A 280 -6.74 -9.32 10.87
CA THR A 280 -6.80 -10.61 11.54
C THR A 280 -6.07 -10.54 12.88
N LEU A 281 -4.91 -9.88 12.92
CA LEU A 281 -4.15 -9.64 14.15
C LEU A 281 -4.93 -8.77 15.15
N ALA A 282 -5.53 -7.66 14.72
CA ALA A 282 -6.35 -6.81 15.59
C ALA A 282 -7.56 -7.57 16.13
N MET A 283 -8.29 -8.27 15.26
CA MET A 283 -9.44 -9.09 15.66
C MET A 283 -9.06 -10.20 16.63
N MET A 284 -7.90 -10.84 16.45
CA MET A 284 -7.37 -11.85 17.38
C MET A 284 -7.12 -11.24 18.75
N ARG A 285 -6.46 -10.07 18.83
CA ARG A 285 -6.18 -9.40 20.09
C ARG A 285 -7.46 -8.95 20.80
N VAL A 286 -8.42 -8.41 20.05
CA VAL A 286 -9.77 -8.09 20.57
C VAL A 286 -10.47 -9.32 21.13
N SER A 287 -10.34 -10.49 20.48
CA SER A 287 -10.93 -11.74 20.98
C SER A 287 -10.33 -12.24 22.30
N GLN A 288 -9.12 -11.81 22.61
CA GLN A 288 -8.39 -12.14 23.85
C GLN A 288 -8.64 -11.11 24.97
N THR A 289 -9.29 -9.99 24.66
CA THR A 289 -9.63 -8.95 25.64
C THR A 289 -10.62 -9.50 26.68
N LYS A 290 -10.34 -9.23 27.96
CA LYS A 290 -11.20 -9.67 29.06
C LYS A 290 -12.59 -9.07 28.96
N GLN A 291 -13.61 -9.91 29.14
CA GLN A 291 -15.00 -9.48 29.26
C GLN A 291 -15.31 -9.15 30.72
N LYS A 292 -15.89 -7.97 30.96
CA LYS A 292 -16.39 -7.52 32.27
C LYS A 292 -17.91 -7.41 32.18
N THR A 293 -18.62 -7.78 33.24
CA THR A 293 -20.07 -7.53 33.30
C THR A 293 -20.28 -6.14 33.87
N ASP A 294 -20.93 -5.27 33.11
CA ASP A 294 -21.32 -3.95 33.61
C ASP A 294 -22.34 -4.11 34.73
N ARG A 295 -22.01 -3.58 35.91
CA ARG A 295 -22.83 -3.69 37.13
C ARG A 295 -24.14 -2.91 37.01
N ALA A 296 -24.21 -1.86 36.19
CA ALA A 296 -25.40 -1.03 36.04
C ALA A 296 -26.38 -1.61 35.01
N THR A 297 -25.87 -2.23 33.94
CA THR A 297 -26.69 -2.68 32.81
C THR A 297 -26.83 -4.21 32.70
N GLY A 298 -26.02 -4.97 33.45
CA GLY A 298 -25.95 -6.43 33.37
C GLY A 298 -25.36 -6.96 32.05
N LYS A 299 -24.94 -6.08 31.13
CA LYS A 299 -24.39 -6.47 29.82
C LYS A 299 -22.92 -6.84 29.92
N LYS A 300 -22.48 -7.75 29.05
CA LYS A 300 -21.05 -8.05 28.88
C LYS A 300 -20.40 -6.94 28.06
N VAL A 301 -19.37 -6.34 28.64
CA VAL A 301 -18.61 -5.21 28.12
C VAL A 301 -17.15 -5.63 27.98
N LEU A 302 -16.46 -5.18 26.94
CA LEU A 302 -15.02 -5.44 26.80
C LEU A 302 -14.19 -4.48 27.65
N GLU A 303 -13.09 -5.00 28.21
CA GLU A 303 -12.08 -4.16 28.84
C GLU A 303 -11.55 -3.10 27.88
N GLU A 304 -11.30 -1.91 28.40
CA GLU A 304 -10.89 -0.72 27.66
C GLU A 304 -9.43 -0.84 27.16
N THR A 305 -9.26 -1.43 25.98
CA THR A 305 -7.99 -1.42 25.23
C THR A 305 -8.00 -0.37 24.12
N ALA A 306 -6.83 -0.02 23.56
CA ALA A 306 -6.76 0.93 22.45
C ALA A 306 -7.58 0.48 21.22
N LEU A 307 -7.61 -0.83 20.93
CA LEU A 307 -8.44 -1.39 19.86
C LEU A 307 -9.93 -1.26 20.16
N VAL A 308 -10.37 -1.52 21.39
CA VAL A 308 -11.78 -1.38 21.80
C VAL A 308 -12.22 0.08 21.75
N LYS A 309 -11.39 1.03 22.23
CA LYS A 309 -11.66 2.47 22.12
C LYS A 309 -11.85 2.91 20.67
N ARG A 310 -10.96 2.48 19.78
CA ARG A 310 -11.04 2.81 18.36
C ARG A 310 -12.26 2.19 17.70
N ALA A 311 -12.58 0.94 18.01
CA ALA A 311 -13.80 0.29 17.50
C ALA A 311 -15.07 1.03 17.93
N ARG A 312 -15.15 1.45 19.19
CA ARG A 312 -16.28 2.26 19.71
C ARG A 312 -16.34 3.63 19.03
N ALA A 313 -15.19 4.28 18.82
CA ALA A 313 -15.12 5.55 18.09
C ALA A 313 -15.57 5.42 16.62
N ASP A 314 -15.35 4.27 16.00
CA ASP A 314 -15.86 3.88 14.67
C ASP A 314 -17.35 3.48 14.68
N GLY A 315 -18.04 3.60 15.82
CA GLY A 315 -19.47 3.33 15.95
C GLY A 315 -19.82 1.86 16.16
N MET A 316 -18.85 0.99 16.47
CA MET A 316 -19.11 -0.40 16.82
C MET A 316 -19.51 -0.51 18.30
N ASP A 317 -20.65 -1.14 18.57
CA ASP A 317 -21.03 -1.52 19.93
C ASP A 317 -20.29 -2.81 20.37
N ASP A 318 -20.29 -3.09 21.67
CA ASP A 318 -19.57 -4.25 22.21
C ASP A 318 -20.06 -5.59 21.65
N ALA A 319 -21.35 -5.69 21.30
CA ALA A 319 -21.90 -6.86 20.63
C ALA A 319 -21.32 -7.02 19.21
N GLY A 320 -21.21 -5.91 18.46
CA GLY A 320 -20.57 -5.87 17.15
C GLY A 320 -19.08 -6.20 17.21
N ILE A 321 -18.36 -5.66 18.19
CA ILE A 321 -16.93 -5.96 18.42
C ILE A 321 -16.72 -7.44 18.71
N MET A 322 -17.55 -8.03 19.59
CA MET A 322 -17.50 -9.45 19.90
C MET A 322 -17.88 -10.33 18.69
N ARG A 323 -18.87 -9.91 17.88
CA ARG A 323 -19.26 -10.63 16.66
C ARG A 323 -18.11 -10.68 15.64
N MET A 324 -17.39 -9.57 15.47
CA MET A 324 -16.20 -9.49 14.60
C MET A 324 -15.10 -10.45 15.06
N ALA A 325 -14.80 -10.48 16.36
CA ALA A 325 -13.87 -11.44 16.96
C ALA A 325 -14.32 -12.90 16.77
N SER A 326 -15.62 -13.17 16.83
CA SER A 326 -16.20 -14.51 16.68
C SER A 326 -16.15 -15.03 15.24
N MET A 327 -16.30 -14.16 14.23
CA MET A 327 -16.15 -14.55 12.81
C MET A 327 -14.77 -15.14 12.52
N LEU A 328 -13.72 -14.66 13.19
CA LEU A 328 -12.37 -15.18 13.03
C LEU A 328 -12.22 -16.60 13.59
N GLN A 329 -12.90 -16.90 14.70
CA GLN A 329 -13.00 -18.27 15.21
C GLN A 329 -13.76 -19.18 14.23
N GLN A 330 -14.81 -18.67 13.57
CA GLN A 330 -15.55 -19.43 12.55
C GLN A 330 -14.73 -19.67 11.28
N VAL A 331 -14.00 -18.68 10.76
CA VAL A 331 -13.09 -18.86 9.62
C VAL A 331 -11.95 -19.81 9.97
N ARG A 332 -11.44 -19.75 11.20
CA ARG A 332 -10.47 -20.70 11.74
C ARG A 332 -11.02 -22.13 11.80
N ASN A 333 -12.29 -22.28 12.15
CA ASN A 333 -12.97 -23.58 12.20
C ASN A 333 -13.45 -24.04 10.80
N ALA A 334 -13.70 -23.14 9.85
CA ALA A 334 -14.09 -23.48 8.48
C ALA A 334 -12.89 -23.90 7.63
N ASN A 335 -11.69 -23.36 7.90
CA ASN A 335 -10.42 -23.88 7.41
C ASN A 335 -9.99 -25.16 8.16
N ASN A 336 -10.93 -26.07 8.37
CA ASN A 336 -10.72 -27.35 9.04
C ASN A 336 -9.44 -28.02 8.51
N ASN A 337 -8.43 -28.07 9.37
CA ASN A 337 -7.61 -29.27 9.48
C ASN A 337 -8.62 -30.43 9.60
N PRO A 338 -8.60 -31.44 8.72
CA PRO A 338 -9.31 -32.67 9.02
C PRO A 338 -8.77 -33.18 10.36
N GLU A 339 -9.67 -33.50 11.28
CA GLU A 339 -9.30 -34.26 12.48
C GLU A 339 -8.50 -35.48 12.01
N ILE A 340 -7.29 -35.62 12.56
CA ILE A 340 -6.39 -36.71 12.22
C ILE A 340 -7.09 -38.00 12.70
N PRO A 341 -7.23 -39.04 11.85
CA PRO A 341 -7.78 -40.32 12.28
C PRO A 341 -6.91 -40.96 13.39
N ASP A 342 -7.53 -41.58 14.39
CA ASP A 342 -6.84 -42.29 15.50
C ASP A 342 -5.76 -43.28 15.02
N SER A 343 -5.89 -43.80 13.81
CA SER A 343 -4.92 -44.69 13.16
C SER A 343 -3.55 -44.06 12.88
N VAL A 344 -3.47 -42.74 12.70
CA VAL A 344 -2.21 -42.02 12.49
C VAL A 344 -1.50 -41.79 13.83
N TYR A 345 -2.25 -41.68 14.93
CA TYR A 345 -1.69 -41.56 16.28
C TYR A 345 -1.07 -42.87 16.76
N ALA A 346 -1.63 -44.02 16.34
CA ALA A 346 -1.07 -45.33 16.63
C ALA A 346 0.27 -45.61 15.93
N ALA A 347 0.63 -44.83 14.90
CA ALA A 347 1.86 -44.99 14.12
C ALA A 347 3.02 -44.10 14.58
N MET A 348 2.83 -43.26 15.61
CA MET A 348 3.90 -42.36 16.08
C MET A 348 4.90 -43.09 17.01
N PRO A 349 6.21 -42.87 16.84
CA PRO A 349 7.23 -43.43 17.74
C PRO A 349 7.06 -42.95 19.18
N ALA A 350 7.28 -43.85 20.14
CA ALA A 350 7.23 -43.53 21.57
C ALA A 350 8.24 -42.40 21.90
N GLY A 351 7.73 -41.26 22.37
CA GLY A 351 8.54 -40.09 22.76
C GLY A 351 8.12 -38.76 22.12
N PHE A 352 7.30 -38.78 21.06
CA PHE A 352 6.71 -37.56 20.51
C PHE A 352 5.55 -37.07 21.40
N SER A 353 5.82 -36.13 22.30
CA SER A 353 4.77 -35.42 23.03
C SER A 353 4.24 -34.23 22.21
N ARG A 354 2.93 -34.01 22.33
CA ARG A 354 2.21 -32.89 21.72
C ARG A 354 2.73 -31.55 22.28
N GLN A 355 3.79 -30.98 21.73
CA GLN A 355 4.00 -29.54 21.85
C GLN A 355 3.07 -28.85 20.84
N ARG A 356 1.87 -28.48 21.32
CA ARG A 356 1.01 -27.54 20.62
C ARG A 356 1.70 -26.18 20.71
N THR A 357 2.65 -25.92 19.82
CA THR A 357 3.31 -24.61 19.73
C THR A 357 2.26 -23.57 19.39
N GLU A 358 1.94 -22.71 20.35
CA GLU A 358 1.05 -21.57 20.17
C GLU A 358 1.55 -20.65 19.02
N ASP A 359 2.85 -20.67 18.74
CA ASP A 359 3.51 -19.96 17.64
C ASP A 359 3.02 -20.37 16.24
N ILE A 360 2.62 -21.63 16.03
CA ILE A 360 2.08 -22.09 14.74
C ILE A 360 0.67 -21.49 14.49
N GLN A 361 -0.04 -21.08 15.54
CA GLN A 361 -1.40 -20.52 15.42
C GLN A 361 -1.42 -19.04 15.03
N ARG A 362 -0.32 -18.31 15.25
CA ARG A 362 -0.21 -16.86 14.98
C ARG A 362 0.25 -16.54 13.55
N SER A 363 1.13 -17.37 13.00
CA SER A 363 1.64 -17.25 11.61
C SER A 363 0.54 -17.17 10.52
N PRO A 364 -0.55 -17.96 10.58
CA PRO A 364 -1.64 -17.86 9.60
C PRO A 364 -2.35 -16.50 9.59
N SER A 365 -2.46 -15.84 10.75
CA SER A 365 -3.15 -14.55 10.86
C SER A 365 -2.34 -13.43 10.22
N LEU A 366 -1.03 -13.40 10.49
CA LEU A 366 -0.11 -12.45 9.86
C LEU A 366 -0.04 -12.68 8.35
N ARG A 367 0.01 -13.95 7.91
CA ARG A 367 -0.02 -14.28 6.47
C ARG A 367 -1.30 -13.75 5.81
N LEU A 368 -2.47 -13.92 6.44
CA LEU A 368 -3.73 -13.43 5.90
C LEU A 368 -3.74 -11.90 5.83
N ASP A 369 -3.21 -11.22 6.84
CA ASP A 369 -3.12 -9.76 6.85
C ASP A 369 -2.17 -9.21 5.79
N LEU A 370 -0.97 -9.78 5.65
CA LEU A 370 -0.02 -9.42 4.60
C LEU A 370 -0.61 -9.68 3.20
N THR A 371 -1.32 -10.79 3.02
CA THR A 371 -2.03 -11.06 1.76
C THR A 371 -3.10 -10.01 1.50
N ASN A 372 -3.87 -9.64 2.53
CA ASN A 372 -4.89 -8.61 2.42
C ASN A 372 -4.33 -7.22 2.14
N GLU A 373 -3.12 -6.92 2.62
CA GLU A 373 -2.45 -5.65 2.39
C GLU A 373 -1.87 -5.53 0.97
N ILE A 374 -1.50 -6.65 0.35
CA ILE A 374 -0.98 -6.66 -1.02
C ILE A 374 -2.12 -6.80 -2.05
N SER A 375 -3.06 -7.72 -1.83
CA SER A 375 -4.05 -8.10 -2.85
C SER A 375 -5.49 -8.17 -2.34
N GLY A 376 -5.70 -7.83 -1.07
CA GLY A 376 -6.99 -7.89 -0.40
C GLY A 376 -8.04 -6.94 -0.94
N GLN A 377 -9.27 -7.15 -0.47
CA GLN A 377 -10.40 -6.31 -0.86
C GLN A 377 -10.54 -5.05 -0.02
N MET A 378 -10.19 -5.14 1.27
CA MET A 378 -10.54 -4.13 2.26
C MET A 378 -9.43 -3.12 2.54
N HIS A 379 -8.16 -3.53 2.44
CA HIS A 379 -7.04 -2.68 2.87
C HIS A 379 -5.74 -2.89 2.09
N PRO A 380 -5.74 -2.81 0.74
CA PRO A 380 -4.56 -3.11 -0.06
C PRO A 380 -3.54 -1.95 -0.08
N ILE A 381 -2.99 -1.54 1.07
CA ILE A 381 -2.04 -0.41 1.15
C ILE A 381 -0.84 -0.64 0.24
N MET A 382 -0.22 -1.81 0.27
CA MET A 382 0.98 -2.09 -0.54
C MET A 382 0.64 -2.55 -1.97
N GLY A 383 -0.64 -2.82 -2.26
CA GLY A 383 -1.11 -3.32 -3.55
C GLY A 383 -1.35 -2.26 -4.63
N LEU A 384 -1.25 -0.98 -4.27
CA LEU A 384 -1.49 0.14 -5.18
C LEU A 384 -0.18 0.75 -5.63
N ASN A 385 -0.06 1.04 -6.93
CA ASN A 385 1.03 1.86 -7.42
C ASN A 385 0.66 3.34 -7.24
N TYR A 386 1.14 3.93 -6.15
CA TYR A 386 0.87 5.33 -5.81
C TYR A 386 1.50 6.33 -6.78
N ILE A 387 2.57 5.97 -7.48
CA ILE A 387 3.17 6.80 -8.52
C ILE A 387 2.19 6.95 -9.70
N TRP A 388 1.58 5.84 -10.13
CA TRP A 388 0.49 5.87 -11.12
C TRP A 388 -0.72 6.63 -10.61
N ALA A 389 -1.08 6.50 -9.33
CA ALA A 389 -2.18 7.26 -8.73
C ALA A 389 -1.90 8.78 -8.80
N THR A 390 -0.67 9.20 -8.50
CA THR A 390 -0.22 10.59 -8.65
C THR A 390 -0.32 11.06 -10.09
N ILE A 391 0.17 10.27 -11.06
CA ILE A 391 0.06 10.58 -12.49
C ILE A 391 -1.39 10.84 -12.89
N ARG A 392 -2.33 9.98 -12.44
CA ARG A 392 -3.75 10.14 -12.73
C ARG A 392 -4.33 11.42 -12.09
N MET A 393 -3.96 11.72 -10.84
CA MET A 393 -4.39 12.93 -10.15
C MET A 393 -3.90 14.21 -10.85
N LEU A 394 -2.62 14.25 -11.24
CA LEU A 394 -2.05 15.36 -12.00
C LEU A 394 -2.72 15.51 -13.36
N GLY A 395 -2.90 14.40 -14.09
CA GLY A 395 -3.54 14.42 -15.41
C GLY A 395 -4.98 14.95 -15.37
N VAL A 396 -5.78 14.56 -14.35
CA VAL A 396 -7.11 15.13 -14.12
C VAL A 396 -7.03 16.63 -13.88
N PHE A 397 -6.10 17.06 -13.02
CA PHE A 397 -5.99 18.48 -12.67
C PHE A 397 -5.62 19.33 -13.89
N MET A 398 -4.67 18.86 -14.70
CA MET A 398 -4.27 19.53 -15.95
C MET A 398 -5.44 19.67 -16.93
N GLN A 399 -6.27 18.64 -17.09
CA GLN A 399 -7.45 18.71 -17.95
C GLN A 399 -8.49 19.70 -17.43
N ILE A 400 -8.71 19.73 -16.12
CA ILE A 400 -9.58 20.72 -15.48
C ILE A 400 -9.04 22.13 -15.73
N GLU A 401 -7.74 22.35 -15.54
CA GLU A 401 -7.08 23.63 -15.81
C GLU A 401 -7.28 24.06 -17.26
N ASP A 402 -7.03 23.17 -18.22
CA ASP A 402 -7.16 23.46 -19.65
C ASP A 402 -8.61 23.81 -20.02
N ARG A 403 -9.59 23.07 -19.50
CA ARG A 403 -11.01 23.30 -19.78
C ARG A 403 -11.49 24.62 -19.18
N LEU A 404 -11.14 24.89 -17.92
CA LEU A 404 -11.50 26.15 -17.25
C LEU A 404 -10.80 27.36 -17.88
N LYS A 405 -9.55 27.20 -18.34
CA LYS A 405 -8.81 28.21 -19.10
C LYS A 405 -9.48 28.49 -20.44
N ALA A 406 -9.88 27.45 -21.18
CA ALA A 406 -10.51 27.59 -22.49
C ALA A 406 -11.82 28.41 -22.43
N ILE A 407 -12.60 28.24 -21.36
CA ILE A 407 -13.83 29.02 -21.13
C ILE A 407 -13.60 30.32 -20.33
N ARG A 408 -12.34 30.63 -20.00
CA ARG A 408 -11.90 31.72 -19.10
C ARG A 408 -12.77 31.83 -17.84
N HIS A 409 -12.94 30.71 -17.15
CA HIS A 409 -13.79 30.64 -15.97
C HIS A 409 -13.32 31.64 -14.88
N PRO A 410 -14.22 32.41 -14.24
CA PRO A 410 -13.82 33.44 -13.25
C PRO A 410 -12.94 32.91 -12.11
N LEU A 411 -13.23 31.71 -11.59
CA LEU A 411 -12.42 31.09 -10.54
C LEU A 411 -11.00 30.72 -11.01
N TRP A 412 -10.84 30.29 -12.27
CA TRP A 412 -9.53 30.02 -12.85
C TRP A 412 -8.75 31.31 -13.04
N VAL A 413 -9.39 32.35 -13.60
CA VAL A 413 -8.77 33.69 -13.73
C VAL A 413 -8.34 34.21 -12.37
N THR A 414 -9.18 34.08 -11.34
CA THR A 414 -8.85 34.50 -9.98
C THR A 414 -7.63 33.75 -9.43
N ALA A 415 -7.57 32.43 -9.60
CA ALA A 415 -6.46 31.62 -9.09
C ALA A 415 -5.15 31.80 -9.87
N TYR A 416 -5.20 32.02 -11.19
CA TYR A 416 -4.02 32.00 -12.07
C TYR A 416 -3.56 33.38 -12.55
N GLU A 417 -4.46 34.37 -12.61
CA GLU A 417 -4.23 35.73 -13.13
C GLU A 417 -4.57 36.86 -12.13
N GLY A 418 -5.19 36.55 -10.98
CA GLY A 418 -5.55 37.53 -9.96
C GLY A 418 -4.35 38.29 -9.35
N PRO A 419 -4.58 39.41 -8.63
CA PRO A 419 -3.53 40.28 -8.08
C PRO A 419 -2.59 39.64 -7.04
N GLY A 420 -2.87 38.41 -6.60
CA GLY A 420 -1.94 37.57 -5.81
C GLY A 420 -1.12 36.57 -6.64
N SER A 421 -1.27 36.56 -7.96
CA SER A 421 -0.63 35.62 -8.90
C SER A 421 0.35 36.30 -9.87
N SER A 422 0.48 37.63 -9.81
CA SER A 422 1.28 38.45 -10.72
C SER A 422 2.76 38.47 -10.32
N GLY A 423 3.54 37.62 -11.00
CA GLY A 423 4.86 37.83 -11.62
C GLY A 423 5.68 39.13 -11.46
N GLY A 424 5.73 39.76 -10.29
CA GLY A 424 6.60 40.93 -10.04
C GLY A 424 7.21 40.92 -8.65
N GLY A 425 8.36 40.24 -8.49
CA GLY A 425 9.22 40.37 -7.31
C GLY A 425 8.76 39.65 -6.04
N GLY A 426 9.15 38.38 -5.89
CA GLY A 426 9.50 37.80 -4.58
C GLY A 426 8.39 37.23 -3.66
N GLY A 427 7.11 37.25 -4.03
CA GLY A 427 6.02 36.69 -3.20
C GLY A 427 5.42 35.37 -3.73
N ASP A 428 5.24 34.38 -2.84
CA ASP A 428 4.71 33.01 -2.99
C ASP A 428 3.69 32.70 -4.13
N SER A 429 4.20 32.65 -5.37
CA SER A 429 3.54 32.12 -6.60
C SER A 429 3.29 30.59 -6.59
N LYS A 430 3.62 29.88 -5.51
CA LYS A 430 3.95 28.45 -5.55
C LYS A 430 2.76 27.47 -5.55
N GLN A 431 1.51 27.91 -5.32
CA GLN A 431 0.39 26.97 -5.11
C GLN A 431 -0.93 27.35 -5.82
N LYS A 432 -0.88 27.64 -7.13
CA LYS A 432 -2.06 27.98 -7.95
C LYS A 432 -3.18 26.93 -7.89
N ARG A 433 -2.83 25.64 -7.95
CA ARG A 433 -3.79 24.51 -7.88
C ARG A 433 -4.52 24.43 -6.54
N ALA A 434 -3.81 24.63 -5.43
CA ALA A 434 -4.43 24.64 -4.11
C ALA A 434 -5.37 25.85 -3.96
N SER A 435 -5.00 27.00 -4.52
CA SER A 435 -5.87 28.19 -4.57
C SER A 435 -7.14 27.91 -5.37
N LEU A 436 -7.03 27.33 -6.57
CA LEU A 436 -8.19 26.94 -7.38
C LEU A 436 -9.09 25.96 -6.61
N ALA A 437 -8.53 24.92 -6.01
CA ALA A 437 -9.30 23.97 -5.23
C ALA A 437 -10.04 24.65 -4.07
N ALA A 438 -9.38 25.53 -3.32
CA ALA A 438 -10.00 26.28 -2.23
C ALA A 438 -11.15 27.18 -2.71
N LEU A 439 -10.98 27.86 -3.85
CA LEU A 439 -12.02 28.70 -4.46
C LEU A 439 -13.24 27.86 -4.85
N VAL A 440 -13.06 26.68 -5.45
CA VAL A 440 -14.21 25.84 -5.82
C VAL A 440 -14.88 25.24 -4.58
N LEU A 441 -14.10 24.78 -3.59
CA LEU A 441 -14.63 24.22 -2.34
C LEU A 441 -15.44 25.23 -1.53
N SER A 442 -15.11 26.53 -1.62
CA SER A 442 -15.82 27.60 -0.93
C SER A 442 -17.04 28.09 -1.70
N THR A 443 -16.88 28.39 -2.99
CA THR A 443 -17.94 28.99 -3.81
C THR A 443 -18.96 27.97 -4.32
N GLN A 444 -18.54 26.71 -4.48
CA GLN A 444 -19.34 25.63 -5.06
C GLN A 444 -20.04 26.08 -6.36
N ASP A 445 -19.29 26.75 -7.24
CA ASP A 445 -19.81 27.20 -8.52
C ASP A 445 -20.26 26.00 -9.38
N LYS A 446 -21.53 26.01 -9.78
CA LYS A 446 -22.16 24.88 -10.50
C LYS A 446 -21.51 24.58 -11.85
N THR A 447 -21.04 25.61 -12.55
CA THR A 447 -20.40 25.46 -13.86
C THR A 447 -19.03 24.82 -13.70
N CYS A 448 -18.23 25.34 -12.76
CA CYS A 448 -16.93 24.80 -12.42
C CYS A 448 -17.01 23.35 -11.94
N MET A 449 -17.93 23.05 -11.01
CA MET A 449 -18.14 21.69 -10.51
C MET A 449 -18.57 20.71 -11.61
N ARG A 450 -19.39 21.14 -12.57
CA ARG A 450 -19.76 20.30 -13.72
C ARG A 450 -18.54 19.96 -14.56
N VAL A 451 -17.71 20.94 -14.90
CA VAL A 451 -16.45 20.70 -15.65
C VAL A 451 -15.55 19.74 -14.89
N MET A 452 -15.36 19.94 -13.58
CA MET A 452 -14.53 19.05 -12.76
C MET A 452 -15.10 17.63 -12.69
N ALA A 453 -16.41 17.48 -12.52
CA ALA A 453 -17.07 16.18 -12.49
C ALA A 453 -16.94 15.43 -13.83
N GLU A 454 -17.07 16.14 -14.95
CA GLU A 454 -16.88 15.57 -16.29
C GLU A 454 -15.44 15.04 -16.46
N GLU A 455 -14.42 15.82 -16.12
CA GLU A 455 -13.03 15.41 -16.30
C GLU A 455 -12.59 14.32 -15.30
N MET A 456 -13.10 14.33 -14.07
CA MET A 456 -12.85 13.25 -13.10
C MET A 456 -13.44 11.91 -13.56
N GLN A 457 -14.61 11.94 -14.23
CA GLN A 457 -15.25 10.76 -14.79
C GLN A 457 -14.70 10.38 -16.17
N ASN A 458 -13.91 11.26 -16.80
CA ASN A 458 -13.38 11.05 -18.14
C ASN A 458 -12.38 9.89 -18.17
N PRO A 459 -12.65 8.81 -18.93
CA PRO A 459 -11.75 7.67 -19.05
C PRO A 459 -10.51 7.96 -19.92
N ARG A 460 -10.47 9.10 -20.63
CA ARG A 460 -9.41 9.45 -21.59
C ARG A 460 -8.05 9.74 -20.94
N VAL A 461 -7.98 9.97 -19.63
CA VAL A 461 -6.69 9.96 -18.90
C VAL A 461 -6.33 8.50 -18.58
N GLY A 462 -6.08 7.74 -19.64
CA GLY A 462 -5.70 6.34 -19.58
C GLY A 462 -6.70 5.45 -18.84
N SER A 463 -7.32 4.53 -19.57
CA SER A 463 -7.79 3.26 -19.02
C SER A 463 -6.60 2.42 -18.53
N LEU A 464 -5.84 2.95 -17.58
CA LEU A 464 -4.75 2.32 -16.85
C LEU A 464 -5.39 1.39 -15.84
N ARG A 465 -5.11 0.09 -15.96
CA ARG A 465 -5.53 -0.87 -14.94
C ARG A 465 -4.63 -0.66 -13.72
N MET A 466 -5.04 0.27 -12.85
CA MET A 466 -4.35 0.72 -11.63
C MET A 466 -4.17 -0.35 -10.53
N SER A 467 -4.50 -1.60 -10.82
CA SER A 467 -4.53 -2.65 -9.82
C SER A 467 -3.97 -3.95 -10.39
N GLU A 468 -2.84 -4.43 -9.84
CA GLU A 468 -2.41 -5.82 -10.01
C GLU A 468 -3.48 -6.82 -9.54
N ARG A 469 -4.40 -6.33 -8.67
CA ARG A 469 -5.64 -6.93 -8.15
C ARG A 469 -6.47 -7.75 -9.14
N ARG A 470 -6.65 -7.31 -10.40
CA ARG A 470 -7.45 -8.06 -11.39
C ARG A 470 -6.70 -9.24 -11.99
N ARG A 471 -5.37 -9.25 -11.93
CA ARG A 471 -4.53 -10.27 -12.58
C ARG A 471 -4.14 -11.38 -11.61
N MET A 472 -3.83 -11.06 -10.35
CA MET A 472 -3.64 -12.08 -9.31
C MET A 472 -4.87 -12.99 -9.13
N ARG A 473 -6.09 -12.43 -9.19
CA ARG A 473 -7.35 -13.23 -9.15
C ARG A 473 -7.59 -14.11 -10.36
N ARG A 474 -7.14 -13.70 -11.55
CA ARG A 474 -7.24 -14.54 -12.76
C ARG A 474 -6.30 -15.74 -12.66
N ILE A 475 -5.19 -15.57 -11.95
CA ILE A 475 -4.17 -16.60 -11.72
C ILE A 475 -4.62 -17.56 -10.61
N GLU A 476 -5.16 -17.07 -9.49
CA GLU A 476 -5.74 -17.92 -8.44
C GLU A 476 -6.86 -18.82 -8.97
N ARG A 477 -7.74 -18.27 -9.84
CA ARG A 477 -8.80 -19.06 -10.49
C ARG A 477 -8.27 -20.11 -11.47
N SER A 478 -7.13 -19.86 -12.12
CA SER A 478 -6.49 -20.83 -13.01
C SER A 478 -5.71 -21.92 -12.26
N SER A 479 -5.26 -21.66 -11.03
CA SER A 479 -4.67 -22.67 -10.14
C SER A 479 -5.73 -23.48 -9.38
N SER A 480 -6.91 -22.92 -9.11
CA SER A 480 -8.02 -23.63 -8.45
C SER A 480 -8.88 -24.45 -9.42
N SER A 481 -8.87 -24.15 -10.73
CA SER A 481 -9.65 -24.90 -11.74
C SER A 481 -8.96 -26.16 -12.27
N ALA A 482 -7.77 -26.51 -11.77
CA ALA A 482 -7.04 -27.71 -12.19
C ALA A 482 -7.32 -28.95 -11.31
N GLY A 483 -8.29 -28.88 -10.39
CA GLY A 483 -8.61 -29.95 -9.43
C GLY A 483 -10.09 -30.32 -9.35
N GLY A 484 -10.87 -30.12 -10.42
CA GLY A 484 -12.31 -30.42 -10.43
C GLY A 484 -12.74 -31.06 -11.74
N GLY A 485 -12.34 -32.31 -11.96
CA GLY A 485 -12.81 -33.13 -13.06
C GLY A 485 -13.48 -34.40 -12.55
N ALA A 486 -14.76 -34.55 -12.91
CA ALA A 486 -15.59 -35.75 -12.92
C ALA A 486 -16.17 -36.28 -11.58
N CYS A 487 -17.47 -35.99 -11.38
CA CYS A 487 -18.46 -37.05 -11.24
C CYS A 487 -19.83 -36.54 -11.71
N THR A 488 -20.16 -36.91 -12.94
CA THR A 488 -21.54 -37.05 -13.42
C THR A 488 -21.84 -38.53 -13.31
N VAL A 489 -22.84 -38.96 -12.53
CA VAL A 489 -23.80 -40.05 -12.84
C VAL A 489 -24.94 -39.97 -11.82
N MET A 490 -26.17 -39.83 -12.36
CA MET A 490 -27.53 -39.94 -11.78
C MET A 490 -27.95 -38.95 -10.69
#